data_AF-A0A0F2ND86-F1
#
_entry.id   AF-A0A0F2ND86-F1
#
_cell.length_a   1.000
_cell.length_b   1.000
_cell.length_c   1.000
_cell.angle_alpha   90.00
_cell.angle_beta   90.00
_cell.angle_gamma   90.00
#
_symmetry.space_group_name_H-M   'P 1'
#
loop_
_entity.id
_entity.type
_entity.pdbx_description
1 polymer ?
#
loop_
_entity_poly.entity_id
_entity_poly.type
_entity_poly.pdbx_seq_one_letter_code
_entity_poly.pdbx_strand_id
1 'polypeptide(L)'
;MITPYLIINCVGFVCYSNALIARRSDGEYQGCLLSLIGSPSHVKAMSALIYSGEAVCRVSDNNDESADLSFSGSIRTCRTRKIGEVVNKVLVATGFIESSIHATVFGPDLPTVQERAFRRVDKATTIPLKPQWQEWLWEKMISPEKLYSFGDENFQEAYLVNIPCDETLESRVLEAIKTGEIQ
;
A
#
# COMPACT_ATOMS: atom_id res chain seq x y z
N MET A 1 14.34 22.12 0.16
CA MET A 1 13.38 21.41 -0.72
C MET A 1 12.04 21.35 -0.02
N ILE A 2 10.96 21.75 -0.68
CA ILE A 2 9.60 21.62 -0.14
C ILE A 2 9.18 20.16 -0.37
N THR A 3 8.83 19.45 0.70
CA THR A 3 8.30 18.09 0.57
C THR A 3 6.95 18.18 -0.16
N PRO A 4 6.76 17.47 -1.28
CA PRO A 4 5.48 17.47 -1.97
C PRO A 4 4.39 16.96 -1.04
N TYR A 5 3.21 17.58 -1.11
CA TYR A 5 2.02 17.14 -0.38
C TYR A 5 0.81 17.12 -1.31
N LEU A 6 -0.16 16.29 -0.98
CA LEU A 6 -1.49 16.29 -1.59
C LEU A 6 -2.47 17.02 -0.67
N ILE A 7 -3.49 17.63 -1.26
CA ILE A 7 -4.63 18.18 -0.55
C ILE A 7 -5.76 17.15 -0.63
N ILE A 8 -6.32 16.79 0.52
CA ILE A 8 -7.44 15.88 0.65
C ILE A 8 -8.63 16.69 1.12
N ASN A 9 -9.71 16.70 0.35
CA ASN A 9 -10.95 17.38 0.69
C ASN A 9 -12.10 16.37 0.78
N CYS A 10 -12.83 16.36 1.88
CA CYS A 10 -14.02 15.54 2.03
C CYS A 10 -15.09 16.31 2.81
N VAL A 11 -16.24 16.55 2.18
CA VAL A 11 -17.41 17.22 2.77
C VAL A 11 -17.02 18.55 3.47
N GLY A 12 -16.17 19.34 2.82
CA GLY A 12 -15.72 20.65 3.32
C GLY A 12 -14.59 20.60 4.36
N PHE A 13 -14.19 19.41 4.82
CA PHE A 13 -12.98 19.25 5.64
C PHE A 13 -11.76 19.13 4.74
N VAL A 14 -10.72 19.89 5.06
CA VAL A 14 -9.45 19.88 4.32
C VAL A 14 -8.35 19.33 5.22
N CYS A 15 -7.65 18.31 4.73
CA CYS A 15 -6.42 17.78 5.30
C CYS A 15 -5.34 17.74 4.20
N TYR A 16 -4.10 17.54 4.63
CA TYR A 16 -2.96 17.31 3.74
C TYR A 16 -2.50 15.86 3.85
N SER A 17 -1.86 15.35 2.81
CA SER A 17 -1.22 14.06 2.83
C SER A 17 0.22 14.17 2.33
N ASN A 18 1.12 13.52 3.06
CA ASN A 18 2.51 13.33 2.64
C ASN A 18 2.79 11.86 2.26
N ALA A 19 1.78 11.00 2.27
CA ALA A 19 1.90 9.60 1.87
C ALA A 19 0.52 9.05 1.43
N LEU A 20 0.45 8.54 0.21
CA LEU A 20 -0.73 7.88 -0.34
C LEU A 20 -0.28 6.66 -1.16
N ILE A 21 -0.86 5.50 -0.87
CA ILE A 21 -0.78 4.33 -1.75
C ILE A 21 -2.22 3.99 -2.15
N ALA A 22 -2.45 3.84 -3.44
CA ALA A 22 -3.77 3.54 -3.98
C ALA A 22 -3.69 2.62 -5.20
N ARG A 23 -4.72 1.80 -5.39
CA ARG A 23 -5.00 1.20 -6.70
C ARG A 23 -5.67 2.25 -7.56
N ARG A 24 -5.26 2.40 -8.82
CA ARG A 24 -5.83 3.36 -9.77
C ARG A 24 -6.64 2.60 -10.82
N SER A 25 -7.91 2.98 -11.01
CA SER A 25 -8.78 2.45 -12.08
C SER A 25 -9.56 3.60 -12.68
N ASP A 26 -9.50 3.79 -14.01
CA ASP A 26 -10.31 4.75 -14.77
C ASP A 26 -10.36 6.19 -14.21
N GLY A 27 -9.26 6.66 -13.61
CA GLY A 27 -9.17 8.02 -13.05
C GLY A 27 -9.63 8.14 -11.59
N GLU A 28 -10.09 7.05 -10.98
CA GLU A 28 -10.41 6.96 -9.56
C GLU A 28 -9.27 6.27 -8.78
N TYR A 29 -9.10 6.69 -7.54
CA TYR A 29 -8.19 6.07 -6.59
C TYR A 29 -8.95 5.27 -5.54
N GLN A 30 -8.52 4.04 -5.36
CA GLN A 30 -8.94 3.20 -4.25
C GLN A 30 -7.82 3.14 -3.22
N GLY A 31 -8.02 3.82 -2.10
CA GLY A 31 -7.01 4.03 -1.07
C GLY A 31 -6.64 2.75 -0.34
N CYS A 32 -5.33 2.45 -0.35
CA CYS A 32 -4.74 1.40 0.47
C CYS A 32 -4.18 2.02 1.75
N LEU A 33 -3.33 3.04 1.63
CA LEU A 33 -2.71 3.76 2.73
C LEU A 33 -2.88 5.25 2.52
N LEU A 34 -3.22 5.99 3.59
CA LEU A 34 -3.30 7.45 3.56
C LEU A 34 -2.80 8.05 4.87
N SER A 35 -1.88 9.02 4.74
CA SER A 35 -1.48 9.92 5.81
C SER A 35 -2.39 11.15 5.81
N LEU A 36 -3.09 11.42 6.89
CA LEU A 36 -3.92 12.60 7.09
C LEU A 36 -3.24 13.56 8.06
N ILE A 37 -2.93 14.75 7.59
CA ILE A 37 -2.25 15.81 8.34
C ILE A 37 -3.14 17.05 8.38
N GLY A 38 -3.42 17.57 9.56
CA GLY A 38 -4.25 18.78 9.69
C GLY A 38 -4.56 19.12 11.14
N SER A 39 -5.54 20.01 11.34
CA SER A 39 -6.03 20.32 12.68
C SER A 39 -6.72 19.10 13.31
N PRO A 40 -6.76 18.98 14.65
CA PRO A 40 -7.42 17.87 15.32
C PRO A 40 -8.88 17.67 14.89
N SER A 41 -9.63 18.76 14.67
CA SER A 41 -11.02 18.70 14.24
C SER A 41 -11.18 18.15 12.83
N HIS A 42 -10.37 18.63 11.88
CA HIS A 42 -10.44 18.19 10.48
C HIS A 42 -10.02 16.73 10.34
N VAL A 43 -8.90 16.32 10.98
CA VAL A 43 -8.44 14.93 10.92
C VAL A 43 -9.45 13.99 11.58
N LYS A 44 -10.07 14.40 12.70
CA LYS A 44 -11.11 13.61 13.36
C LYS A 44 -12.33 13.44 12.44
N ALA A 45 -12.86 14.52 11.89
CA ALA A 45 -14.03 14.49 11.01
C ALA A 45 -13.77 13.68 9.74
N MET A 46 -12.67 13.94 9.05
CA MET A 46 -12.30 13.22 7.83
C MET A 46 -12.07 11.73 8.08
N SER A 47 -11.37 11.37 9.16
CA SER A 47 -11.19 9.96 9.48
C SER A 47 -12.51 9.26 9.83
N ALA A 48 -13.45 9.94 10.48
CA ALA A 48 -14.77 9.38 10.77
C ALA A 48 -15.58 9.12 9.49
N LEU A 49 -15.54 10.04 8.53
CA LEU A 49 -16.14 9.85 7.20
C LEU A 49 -15.49 8.67 6.46
N ILE A 50 -14.16 8.59 6.48
CA ILE A 50 -13.45 7.46 5.85
C ILE A 50 -13.86 6.13 6.50
N TYR A 51 -13.97 6.08 7.83
CA TYR A 51 -14.40 4.87 8.54
C TYR A 51 -15.84 4.44 8.25
N SER A 52 -16.74 5.35 7.86
CA SER A 52 -18.09 4.94 7.49
C SER A 52 -18.13 4.20 6.15
N GLY A 53 -17.07 4.26 5.35
CA GLY A 53 -16.97 3.61 4.04
C GLY A 53 -17.74 4.36 2.93
N GLU A 54 -18.38 5.47 3.25
CA GLU A 54 -19.17 6.28 2.30
C GLU A 54 -18.40 7.52 1.79
N ALA A 55 -17.20 7.76 2.33
CA ALA A 55 -16.42 8.93 1.95
C ALA A 55 -15.82 8.80 0.55
N VAL A 56 -16.21 9.73 -0.31
CA VAL A 56 -15.43 10.09 -1.50
C VAL A 56 -14.67 11.37 -1.17
N CYS A 57 -13.35 11.28 -1.15
CA CYS A 57 -12.45 12.40 -0.92
C CYS A 57 -11.93 12.89 -2.26
N ARG A 58 -11.91 14.20 -2.49
CA ARG A 58 -11.15 14.78 -3.60
C ARG A 58 -9.67 14.84 -3.20
N VAL A 59 -8.80 14.27 -4.00
CA VAL A 59 -7.35 14.41 -3.89
C VAL A 59 -6.89 15.35 -4.97
N SER A 60 -6.14 16.38 -4.62
CA SER A 60 -5.48 17.23 -5.59
C SER A 60 -4.00 17.41 -5.28
N ASP A 61 -3.21 17.53 -6.33
CA ASP A 61 -1.81 17.94 -6.24
C ASP A 61 -1.69 19.47 -6.41
N ASN A 62 -0.45 19.98 -6.39
CA ASN A 62 -0.19 21.41 -6.58
C ASN A 62 -0.36 21.88 -8.04
N ASN A 63 -0.63 20.97 -8.99
CA ASN A 63 -0.85 21.28 -10.40
C ASN A 63 -2.34 21.32 -10.77
N ASP A 64 -3.22 21.29 -9.77
CA ASP A 64 -4.69 21.33 -9.92
C ASP A 64 -5.27 20.08 -10.62
N GLU A 65 -4.49 18.99 -10.76
CA GLU A 65 -5.03 17.70 -11.13
C GLU A 65 -5.78 17.13 -9.93
N SER A 66 -7.07 16.80 -10.12
CA SER A 66 -7.91 16.26 -9.06
C SER A 66 -8.47 14.89 -9.45
N ALA A 67 -8.49 13.98 -8.49
CA ALA A 67 -9.08 12.66 -8.63
C ALA A 67 -9.89 12.32 -7.39
N ASP A 68 -10.90 11.48 -7.55
CA ASP A 68 -11.68 10.97 -6.45
C ASP A 68 -10.96 9.79 -5.79
N LEU A 69 -10.90 9.82 -4.46
CA LEU A 69 -10.31 8.81 -3.59
C LEU A 69 -11.41 8.22 -2.72
N SER A 70 -11.66 6.93 -2.90
CA SER A 70 -12.54 6.14 -2.06
C SER A 70 -11.73 5.12 -1.26
N PHE A 71 -12.28 4.68 -0.14
CA PHE A 71 -11.76 3.54 0.61
C PHE A 71 -12.82 2.44 0.64
N SER A 72 -12.39 1.20 0.51
CA SER A 72 -13.27 0.04 0.63
C SER A 72 -12.77 -0.93 1.69
N GLY A 73 -13.69 -1.71 2.24
CA GLY A 73 -13.41 -2.66 3.31
C GLY A 73 -13.19 -2.00 4.67
N SER A 74 -12.64 -2.77 5.61
CA SER A 74 -12.33 -2.28 6.94
C SER A 74 -11.08 -1.40 6.92
N ILE A 75 -11.10 -0.32 7.69
CA ILE A 75 -10.01 0.66 7.74
C ILE A 75 -9.53 0.76 9.17
N ARG A 76 -8.21 0.66 9.37
CA ARG A 76 -7.57 0.78 10.68
C ARG A 76 -6.61 1.97 10.73
N THR A 77 -6.45 2.52 11.93
CA THR A 77 -5.35 3.45 12.21
C THR A 77 -4.08 2.68 12.52
N CYS A 78 -3.00 2.93 11.78
CA CYS A 78 -1.68 2.41 12.11
C CYS A 78 -0.93 3.32 13.09
N ARG A 79 -1.14 4.65 12.98
CA ARG A 79 -0.45 5.64 13.80
C ARG A 79 -1.30 6.89 13.97
N THR A 80 -1.22 7.52 15.13
CA THR A 80 -1.67 8.89 15.35
C THR A 80 -0.60 9.62 16.16
N ARG A 81 -0.17 10.80 15.70
CA ARG A 81 0.79 11.66 16.39
C ARG A 81 0.30 13.10 16.36
N LYS A 82 0.26 13.76 17.51
CA LYS A 82 0.00 15.20 17.64
C LYS A 82 1.32 15.95 17.83
N ILE A 83 1.53 17.04 17.11
CA ILE A 83 2.67 17.96 17.23
C ILE A 83 2.10 19.39 17.23
N GLY A 84 2.10 20.05 18.40
CA GLY A 84 1.39 21.32 18.55
C GLY A 84 -0.09 21.18 18.18
N GLU A 85 -0.60 22.05 17.32
CA GLU A 85 -1.98 22.03 16.82
C GLU A 85 -2.16 21.23 15.52
N VAL A 86 -1.19 20.39 15.16
CA VAL A 86 -1.24 19.51 13.99
C VAL A 86 -1.31 18.05 14.44
N VAL A 87 -2.19 17.29 13.80
CA VAL A 87 -2.31 15.83 13.96
C VAL A 87 -1.90 15.18 12.64
N ASN A 88 -1.04 14.16 12.72
CA ASN A 88 -0.79 13.21 11.65
C ASN A 88 -1.42 11.85 12.03
N LYS A 89 -2.33 11.35 11.19
CA LYS A 89 -2.99 10.06 11.35
C LYS A 89 -2.80 9.22 10.09
N VAL A 90 -2.25 8.01 10.25
CA VAL A 90 -2.04 7.08 9.13
C VAL A 90 -3.15 6.03 9.15
N LEU A 91 -3.93 6.00 8.08
CA LEU A 91 -5.03 5.08 7.82
C LEU A 91 -4.59 3.99 6.82
N VAL A 92 -5.06 2.77 7.04
CA VAL A 92 -4.76 1.60 6.23
C VAL A 92 -6.03 0.79 5.99
N ALA A 93 -6.37 0.55 4.72
CA ALA A 93 -7.44 -0.35 4.32
C ALA A 93 -6.96 -1.81 4.45
N THR A 94 -7.59 -2.58 5.34
CA THR A 94 -7.18 -3.96 5.62
C THR A 94 -7.42 -4.87 4.43
N GLY A 95 -8.46 -4.60 3.63
CA GLY A 95 -8.78 -5.37 2.43
C GLY A 95 -7.69 -5.36 1.36
N PHE A 96 -6.81 -4.34 1.37
CA PHE A 96 -5.69 -4.23 0.45
C PHE A 96 -4.35 -4.65 1.04
N ILE A 97 -4.18 -4.50 2.35
CA ILE A 97 -2.84 -4.50 2.94
C ILE A 97 -2.52 -5.82 3.66
N GLU A 98 -3.50 -6.49 4.26
CA GLU A 98 -3.24 -7.61 5.18
C GLU A 98 -4.34 -8.69 5.11
N SER A 99 -4.14 -9.64 4.22
CA SER A 99 -4.73 -10.98 4.33
C SER A 99 -3.63 -12.04 4.22
N SER A 100 -3.97 -13.31 4.47
CA SER A 100 -3.03 -14.42 4.23
C SER A 100 -2.65 -14.57 2.76
N ILE A 101 -3.45 -14.01 1.85
CA ILE A 101 -3.33 -14.17 0.39
C ILE A 101 -2.88 -12.89 -0.33
N HIS A 102 -3.08 -11.70 0.25
CA HIS A 102 -2.66 -10.44 -0.37
C HIS A 102 -1.87 -9.59 0.62
N ALA A 103 -0.81 -8.96 0.12
CA ALA A 103 -0.04 -7.98 0.87
C ALA A 103 0.30 -6.78 0.00
N THR A 104 0.27 -5.58 0.59
CA THR A 104 0.88 -4.40 -0.04
C THR A 104 2.33 -4.28 0.41
N VAL A 105 3.25 -4.19 -0.54
CA VAL A 105 4.68 -3.95 -0.32
C VAL A 105 5.09 -2.66 -1.01
N PHE A 106 5.89 -1.85 -0.35
CA PHE A 106 6.36 -0.58 -0.89
C PHE A 106 7.77 -0.27 -0.39
N GLY A 107 8.48 0.64 -1.06
CA GLY A 107 9.87 0.96 -0.78
C GLY A 107 10.47 2.03 -1.70
N PRO A 108 11.75 2.35 -1.51
CA PRO A 108 12.47 3.33 -2.32
C PRO A 108 12.78 2.86 -3.75
N ASP A 109 12.87 1.56 -3.97
CA ASP A 109 13.23 0.97 -5.25
C ASP A 109 12.65 -0.46 -5.37
N LEU A 110 12.68 -0.99 -6.60
CA LEU A 110 12.16 -2.31 -6.92
C LEU A 110 12.88 -3.43 -6.15
N PRO A 111 14.24 -3.45 -6.04
CA PRO A 111 14.93 -4.46 -5.24
C PRO A 111 14.46 -4.52 -3.78
N THR A 112 14.26 -3.37 -3.14
CA THR A 112 13.75 -3.29 -1.76
C THR A 112 12.33 -3.83 -1.66
N VAL A 113 11.47 -3.54 -2.64
CA VAL A 113 10.11 -4.07 -2.68
C VAL A 113 10.11 -5.59 -2.87
N GLN A 114 10.94 -6.11 -3.78
CA GLN A 114 11.11 -7.54 -4.02
C GLN A 114 11.61 -8.27 -2.78
N GLU A 115 12.57 -7.72 -2.05
CA GLU A 115 13.07 -8.29 -0.80
C GLU A 115 11.97 -8.32 0.26
N ARG A 116 11.19 -7.23 0.39
CA ARG A 116 10.06 -7.17 1.31
C ARG A 116 8.98 -8.19 0.95
N ALA A 117 8.70 -8.39 -0.34
CA ALA A 117 7.76 -9.41 -0.80
C ALA A 117 8.27 -10.82 -0.51
N PHE A 118 9.54 -11.11 -0.79
CA PHE A 118 10.18 -12.37 -0.45
C PHE A 118 10.01 -12.69 1.04
N ARG A 119 10.36 -11.76 1.93
CA ARG A 119 10.22 -11.94 3.39
C ARG A 119 8.77 -12.17 3.82
N ARG A 120 7.79 -11.63 3.09
CA ARG A 120 6.36 -11.88 3.35
C ARG A 120 5.97 -13.30 2.99
N VAL A 121 6.40 -13.80 1.83
CA VAL A 121 6.16 -15.18 1.41
C VAL A 121 6.86 -16.14 2.36
N ASP A 122 8.15 -15.93 2.63
CA ASP A 122 8.96 -16.76 3.55
C ASP A 122 8.34 -16.88 4.94
N LYS A 123 7.76 -15.79 5.48
CA LYS A 123 7.05 -15.82 6.75
C LYS A 123 5.69 -16.54 6.69
N ALA A 124 5.06 -16.58 5.51
CA ALA A 124 3.74 -17.13 5.32
C ALA A 124 3.75 -18.63 4.96
N THR A 125 4.88 -19.15 4.47
CA THR A 125 5.02 -20.53 4.01
C THR A 125 5.77 -21.42 5.01
N THR A 126 5.52 -22.73 4.94
CA THR A 126 6.35 -23.76 5.59
C THR A 126 7.51 -24.26 4.72
N ILE A 127 7.53 -23.88 3.44
CA ILE A 127 8.55 -24.30 2.48
C ILE A 127 9.83 -23.49 2.71
N PRO A 128 11.00 -24.13 2.85
CA PRO A 128 12.25 -23.41 3.02
C PRO A 128 12.64 -22.68 1.74
N LEU A 129 12.56 -21.35 1.75
CA LEU A 129 12.93 -20.52 0.61
C LEU A 129 14.39 -20.07 0.70
N LYS A 130 15.10 -20.07 -0.43
CA LYS A 130 16.44 -19.49 -0.51
C LYS A 130 16.37 -18.04 -0.98
N PRO A 131 17.17 -17.11 -0.41
CA PRO A 131 17.21 -15.71 -0.85
C PRO A 131 17.46 -15.54 -2.35
N GLN A 132 18.25 -16.43 -2.96
CA GLN A 132 18.53 -16.43 -4.40
C GLN A 132 17.30 -16.68 -5.30
N TRP A 133 16.18 -17.15 -4.74
CA TRP A 133 14.93 -17.36 -5.47
C TRP A 133 14.04 -16.11 -5.50
N GLN A 134 14.46 -14.99 -4.91
CA GLN A 134 13.68 -13.76 -4.82
C GLN A 134 13.14 -13.28 -6.18
N GLU A 135 13.99 -13.21 -7.20
CA GLU A 135 13.61 -12.77 -8.54
C GLU A 135 12.62 -13.74 -9.20
N TRP A 136 12.91 -15.05 -9.13
CA TRP A 136 12.02 -16.09 -9.65
C TRP A 136 10.64 -16.06 -8.98
N LEU A 137 10.58 -15.91 -7.66
CA LEU A 137 9.32 -15.78 -6.92
C LEU A 137 8.53 -14.55 -7.38
N TRP A 138 9.21 -13.41 -7.50
CA TRP A 138 8.59 -12.16 -7.93
C TRP A 138 7.94 -12.29 -9.32
N GLU A 139 8.64 -12.89 -10.27
CA GLU A 139 8.16 -13.01 -11.65
C GLU A 139 7.13 -14.12 -11.86
N LYS A 140 7.30 -15.26 -11.19
CA LYS A 140 6.55 -16.49 -11.51
C LYS A 140 5.41 -16.80 -10.55
N MET A 141 5.47 -16.30 -9.32
CA MET A 141 4.58 -16.75 -8.24
C MET A 141 3.77 -15.62 -7.62
N ILE A 142 4.39 -14.46 -7.41
CA ILE A 142 3.85 -13.37 -6.59
C ILE A 142 2.81 -12.52 -7.35
N SER A 143 2.82 -12.56 -8.70
CA SER A 143 1.89 -11.82 -9.57
C SER A 143 1.68 -10.35 -9.15
N PRO A 144 2.75 -9.54 -9.15
CA PRO A 144 2.72 -8.19 -8.59
C PRO A 144 1.89 -7.22 -9.44
N GLU A 145 0.95 -6.52 -8.81
CA GLU A 145 0.19 -5.42 -9.41
C GLU A 145 0.79 -4.08 -8.95
N LYS A 146 1.22 -3.23 -9.88
CA LYS A 146 1.75 -1.90 -9.57
C LYS A 146 0.65 -1.00 -9.01
N LEU A 147 0.92 -0.37 -7.87
CA LEU A 147 0.04 0.62 -7.26
C LEU A 147 0.54 2.04 -7.54
N TYR A 148 -0.39 3.00 -7.48
CA TYR A 148 -0.02 4.40 -7.37
C TYR A 148 0.58 4.65 -5.99
N SER A 149 1.70 5.36 -5.96
CA SER A 149 2.40 5.72 -4.74
C SER A 149 2.82 7.18 -4.77
N PHE A 150 2.60 7.86 -3.66
CA PHE A 150 3.00 9.23 -3.42
C PHE A 150 3.60 9.32 -2.02
N GLY A 151 4.74 10.00 -1.88
CA GLY A 151 5.34 10.30 -0.57
C GLY A 151 6.82 10.62 -0.67
N ASP A 152 7.52 10.39 0.44
CA ASP A 152 8.97 10.57 0.52
C ASP A 152 9.74 9.48 -0.25
N GLU A 153 11.07 9.50 -0.14
CA GLU A 153 11.97 8.53 -0.79
C GLU A 153 11.64 7.07 -0.48
N ASN A 154 10.87 6.75 0.58
CA ASN A 154 10.47 5.37 0.90
C ASN A 154 9.19 4.92 0.18
N PHE A 155 8.51 5.82 -0.55
CA PHE A 155 7.23 5.59 -1.23
C PHE A 155 7.35 5.70 -2.76
N GLN A 156 8.52 5.40 -3.33
CA GLN A 156 8.69 5.50 -4.79
C GLN A 156 8.08 4.29 -5.51
N GLU A 157 8.18 3.12 -4.91
CA GLU A 157 7.69 1.86 -5.47
C GLU A 157 6.64 1.25 -4.54
N ALA A 158 5.45 0.92 -5.06
CA ALA A 158 4.41 0.22 -4.31
C ALA A 158 3.69 -0.81 -5.20
N TYR A 159 3.44 -1.99 -4.64
CA TYR A 159 2.80 -3.11 -5.32
C TYR A 159 1.84 -3.83 -4.39
N LEU A 160 0.72 -4.29 -4.94
CA LEU A 160 -0.09 -5.33 -4.34
C LEU A 160 0.44 -6.67 -4.83
N VAL A 161 0.72 -7.57 -3.90
CA VAL A 161 1.26 -8.89 -4.21
C VAL A 161 0.30 -9.97 -3.74
N ASN A 162 0.19 -11.03 -4.54
CA ASN A 162 -0.50 -12.26 -4.16
C ASN A 162 0.51 -13.22 -3.50
N ILE A 163 0.19 -13.71 -2.31
CA ILE A 163 1.00 -14.68 -1.60
C ILE A 163 0.51 -16.08 -2.01
N PRO A 164 1.35 -16.88 -2.70
CA PRO A 164 0.95 -18.21 -3.14
C PRO A 164 0.70 -19.11 -1.91
N CYS A 165 -0.29 -20.00 -2.00
CA CYS A 165 -0.48 -21.03 -0.99
C CYS A 165 0.62 -22.09 -1.07
N ASP A 166 0.88 -22.77 0.05
CA ASP A 166 1.95 -23.76 0.17
C ASP A 166 1.86 -24.86 -0.90
N GLU A 167 0.67 -25.40 -1.19
CA GLU A 167 0.50 -26.45 -2.21
C GLU A 167 0.96 -26.00 -3.60
N THR A 168 0.60 -24.78 -4.00
CA THR A 168 0.98 -24.22 -5.30
C THR A 168 2.47 -23.89 -5.33
N LEU A 169 2.98 -23.35 -4.22
CA LEU A 169 4.38 -22.98 -4.08
C LEU A 169 5.29 -24.23 -4.11
N GLU A 170 4.94 -25.29 -3.39
CA GLU A 170 5.70 -26.54 -3.35
C GLU A 170 5.80 -27.18 -4.73
N SER A 171 4.66 -27.33 -5.41
CA SER A 171 4.63 -27.93 -6.74
C SER A 171 5.52 -27.16 -7.73
N ARG A 172 5.50 -25.81 -7.68
CA ARG A 172 6.26 -24.96 -8.59
C ARG A 172 7.75 -24.93 -8.26
N VAL A 173 8.11 -24.89 -6.97
CA VAL A 173 9.51 -24.94 -6.54
C VAL A 173 10.14 -26.28 -6.95
N LEU A 174 9.44 -27.40 -6.75
CA LEU A 174 9.92 -28.72 -7.16
C LEU A 174 10.10 -28.83 -8.68
N GLU A 175 9.18 -28.25 -9.46
CA GLU A 175 9.28 -28.18 -10.92
C GLU A 175 10.51 -27.36 -11.34
N ALA A 176 10.67 -26.15 -10.79
CA ALA A 176 11.76 -25.24 -11.12
C ALA A 176 13.15 -25.81 -10.76
N ILE A 177 13.25 -26.58 -9.67
CA ILE A 177 14.48 -27.31 -9.31
C ILE A 177 14.77 -28.41 -10.34
N LYS A 178 13.75 -29.16 -10.77
CA LYS A 178 13.91 -30.23 -11.77
C LYS A 178 14.33 -29.69 -13.14
N THR A 179 13.81 -28.53 -13.54
CA THR A 179 14.15 -27.87 -14.81
C THR A 179 15.45 -27.09 -14.75
N GLY A 180 15.99 -26.85 -13.55
CA GLY A 180 17.23 -26.10 -13.34
C GLY A 180 17.06 -24.57 -13.40
N GLU A 181 15.83 -24.07 -13.34
CA GLU A 181 15.53 -22.63 -13.26
C GLU A 181 16.02 -22.01 -11.94
N ILE A 182 15.96 -22.80 -10.87
CA ILE A 182 16.46 -22.43 -9.55
C ILE A 182 17.29 -23.58 -8.96
N GLN A 183 18.24 -23.24 -8.08
CA GLN A 183 19.13 -24.20 -7.39
C GLN A 183 18.92 -24.19 -5.89
#